data_AF-A0A927SHE0-F1
#
_entry.id   AF-A0A927SHE0-F1
#
_cell.length_a   1.000
_cell.length_b   1.000
_cell.length_c   1.000
_cell.angle_alpha   90.00
_cell.angle_beta   90.00
_cell.angle_gamma   90.00
#
_symmetry.space_group_name_H-M   'P 1'
#
loop_
_entity.id
_entity.type
_entity.pdbx_description
1 polymer ?
#
loop_
_entity_poly.entity_id
_entity_poly.type
_entity_poly.pdbx_seq_one_letter_code
_entity_poly.pdbx_strand_id
1 'polypeptide(L)'
;MQQKKKQKTIAPVKKPFMRGSAVDGTTAKEAVKFFFALLLMLVANLLLGSASMWDAAWLNIAFNLALLLVIYSVFYQNGSVKGAVAVNQGEIMLQREEAGHNVDPKDRATCYHPLKGLFIGLLGTLPLLICAVVLGFMAQLQYTGLGNLPSWIASLQRQPEMGAALAIYDDAAALNTEDVLRMIVRMYIMPWVNIVDTGNRVGLLWLERLSVLVMALPAVSYGLGYTRGVGIRTRVHTDIAMGKRKRARKERKQQRARVSKGPEQLN
;
A
#
# COMPACT_ATOMS: atom_id res chain seq x y z
N MET A 1 -39.52 -18.45 22.66
CA MET A 1 -38.34 -18.34 21.77
C MET A 1 -38.70 -17.50 20.54
N GLN A 2 -38.27 -16.23 20.49
CA GLN A 2 -38.51 -15.37 19.32
C GLN A 2 -37.55 -15.75 18.19
N GLN A 3 -38.05 -16.34 17.11
CA GLN A 3 -37.29 -16.56 15.90
C GLN A 3 -36.90 -15.19 15.30
N LYS A 4 -35.63 -14.79 15.44
CA LYS A 4 -35.02 -13.69 14.68
C LYS A 4 -35.20 -14.01 13.19
N LYS A 5 -36.18 -13.38 12.53
CA LYS A 5 -36.33 -13.41 11.07
C LYS A 5 -34.99 -13.01 10.44
N LYS A 6 -34.26 -13.98 9.87
CA LYS A 6 -33.09 -13.75 9.03
C LYS A 6 -33.49 -12.71 7.97
N GLN A 7 -32.89 -11.52 8.05
CA GLN A 7 -33.03 -10.51 7.02
C GLN A 7 -32.57 -11.14 5.70
N LYS A 8 -33.48 -11.27 4.72
CA LYS A 8 -33.13 -11.68 3.35
C LYS A 8 -32.10 -10.68 2.83
N THR A 9 -30.83 -11.08 2.81
CA THR A 9 -29.72 -10.35 2.18
C THR A 9 -30.08 -10.15 0.72
N ILE A 10 -30.09 -8.89 0.28
CA ILE A 10 -30.41 -8.54 -1.10
C ILE A 10 -29.24 -9.01 -1.97
N ALA A 11 -29.55 -9.66 -3.10
CA ALA A 11 -28.54 -10.09 -4.05
C ALA A 11 -27.72 -8.88 -4.54
N PRO A 12 -26.39 -9.02 -4.71
CA PRO A 12 -25.53 -7.91 -5.08
C PRO A 12 -25.94 -7.33 -6.45
N VAL A 13 -26.12 -6.01 -6.51
CA VAL A 13 -26.49 -5.30 -7.74
C VAL A 13 -25.22 -4.97 -8.53
N LYS A 14 -24.92 -5.76 -9.56
CA LYS A 14 -23.81 -5.51 -10.50
C LYS A 14 -24.31 -4.68 -11.67
N LYS A 15 -23.70 -3.52 -11.92
CA LYS A 15 -23.95 -2.71 -13.12
C LYS A 15 -22.89 -2.99 -14.18
N PRO A 16 -23.24 -2.98 -15.47
CA PRO A 16 -22.26 -3.01 -16.54
C PRO A 16 -21.44 -1.71 -16.54
N PHE A 17 -20.19 -1.80 -16.96
CA PHE A 17 -19.28 -0.67 -17.09
C PHE A 17 -18.33 -0.91 -18.26
N MET A 18 -17.90 0.16 -18.94
CA MET A 18 -16.88 0.07 -19.97
C MET A 18 -15.50 -0.24 -19.39
N ARG A 19 -14.72 -1.04 -20.12
CA ARG A 19 -13.31 -1.30 -19.80
C ARG A 19 -12.38 -0.35 -20.56
N GLY A 20 -11.34 0.09 -19.88
CA GLY A 20 -10.30 0.93 -20.46
C GLY A 20 -9.02 0.18 -20.78
N SER A 21 -7.94 0.93 -20.99
CA SER A 21 -6.60 0.40 -21.22
C SER A 21 -5.86 0.14 -19.91
N ALA A 22 -4.89 -0.76 -19.95
CA ALA A 22 -3.99 -1.00 -18.82
C ALA A 22 -3.04 0.19 -18.56
N VAL A 23 -2.72 0.97 -19.60
CA VAL A 23 -1.87 2.16 -19.54
C VAL A 23 -2.55 3.29 -20.30
N ASP A 24 -2.58 4.47 -19.69
CA ASP A 24 -3.19 5.68 -20.22
C ASP A 24 -2.37 6.94 -19.84
N GLY A 25 -2.75 8.10 -20.37
CA GLY A 25 -2.08 9.37 -20.06
C GLY A 25 -2.13 9.78 -18.57
N THR A 26 -3.00 9.16 -17.78
CA THR A 26 -3.09 9.42 -16.32
C THR A 26 -2.19 8.52 -15.50
N THR A 27 -1.73 7.39 -16.07
CA THR A 27 -0.91 6.38 -15.40
C THR A 27 0.39 6.96 -14.86
N ALA A 28 1.11 7.79 -15.63
CA ALA A 28 2.36 8.41 -15.21
C ALA A 28 2.16 9.35 -14.00
N LYS A 29 1.13 10.21 -14.05
CA LYS A 29 0.81 11.13 -12.95
C LYS A 29 0.47 10.39 -11.66
N GLU A 30 -0.27 9.29 -11.77
CA GLU A 30 -0.64 8.48 -10.60
C GLU A 30 0.55 7.67 -10.06
N ALA A 31 1.45 7.22 -10.93
CA ALA A 31 2.70 6.56 -10.53
C ALA A 31 3.61 7.51 -9.76
N VAL A 32 3.69 8.79 -10.15
CA VAL A 32 4.45 9.81 -9.39
C VAL A 32 3.85 10.02 -8.00
N LYS A 33 2.52 10.11 -7.88
CA LYS A 33 1.87 10.17 -6.55
C LYS A 33 2.16 8.94 -5.71
N PHE A 34 2.15 7.76 -6.33
CA PHE A 34 2.50 6.51 -5.68
C PHE A 34 3.96 6.52 -5.18
N PHE A 35 4.90 7.02 -5.99
CA PHE A 35 6.29 7.17 -5.61
C PHE A 35 6.46 8.07 -4.38
N PHE A 36 5.79 9.23 -4.33
CA PHE A 36 5.82 10.07 -3.13
C PHE A 36 5.20 9.39 -1.90
N ALA A 37 4.16 8.57 -2.06
CA ALA A 37 3.64 7.75 -0.98
C ALA A 37 4.66 6.71 -0.49
N LEU A 38 5.49 6.15 -1.38
CA LEU A 38 6.60 5.27 -0.98
C LEU A 38 7.70 6.04 -0.22
N LEU A 39 8.02 7.28 -0.60
CA LEU A 39 8.97 8.10 0.14
C LEU A 39 8.47 8.40 1.56
N LEU A 40 7.18 8.69 1.72
CA LEU A 40 6.57 8.84 3.04
C LEU A 40 6.60 7.54 3.85
N MET A 41 6.33 6.39 3.21
CA MET A 41 6.48 5.08 3.84
C MET A 41 7.92 4.85 4.28
N LEU A 42 8.91 5.23 3.48
CA LEU A 42 10.32 5.07 3.78
C LEU A 42 10.69 5.88 5.03
N VAL A 43 10.24 7.13 5.15
CA VAL A 43 10.40 7.95 6.37
C VAL A 43 9.66 7.33 7.57
N ALA A 44 8.43 6.87 7.37
CA ALA A 44 7.65 6.23 8.44
C ALA A 44 8.32 4.93 8.93
N ASN A 45 8.88 4.12 8.03
CA ASN A 45 9.61 2.91 8.36
C ASN A 45 10.89 3.20 9.13
N LEU A 46 11.60 4.29 8.81
CA LEU A 46 12.75 4.72 9.60
C LEU A 46 12.34 5.06 11.04
N LEU A 47 11.36 5.95 11.20
CA LEU A 47 10.93 6.47 12.51
C LEU A 47 10.30 5.37 13.37
N LEU A 48 9.40 4.58 12.79
CA LEU A 48 8.70 3.53 13.51
C LEU A 48 9.60 2.30 13.69
N GLY A 49 10.42 1.94 12.70
CA GLY A 49 11.35 0.82 12.79
C GLY A 49 12.44 1.06 13.84
N SER A 50 13.00 2.27 13.92
CA SER A 50 13.97 2.63 14.97
C SER A 50 13.34 2.68 16.36
N ALA A 51 12.10 3.14 16.49
CA ALA A 51 11.40 3.18 17.78
C ALA A 51 10.95 1.79 18.28
N SER A 52 11.00 0.76 17.43
CA SER A 52 10.40 -0.55 17.69
C SER A 52 11.42 -1.65 17.98
N MET A 53 12.64 -1.30 18.35
CA MET A 53 13.67 -2.26 18.76
C MET A 53 13.40 -2.70 20.20
N TRP A 54 12.50 -3.67 20.36
CA TRP A 54 12.18 -4.26 21.66
C TRP A 54 13.16 -5.38 22.01
N ASP A 55 13.58 -5.46 23.27
CA ASP A 55 14.46 -6.54 23.76
C ASP A 55 13.81 -7.93 23.65
N ALA A 56 12.49 -7.99 23.77
CA ALA A 56 11.74 -9.23 23.59
C ALA A 56 11.52 -9.53 22.11
N ALA A 57 12.18 -10.57 21.59
CA ALA A 57 12.11 -10.97 20.19
C ALA A 57 10.68 -11.16 19.66
N TRP A 58 9.80 -11.79 20.44
CA TRP A 58 8.40 -12.01 20.03
C TRP A 58 7.61 -10.70 19.89
N LEU A 59 7.88 -9.72 20.77
CA LEU A 59 7.22 -8.42 20.75
C LEU A 59 7.71 -7.59 19.56
N ASN A 60 9.02 -7.64 19.28
CA ASN A 60 9.64 -7.02 18.11
C ASN A 60 9.03 -7.57 16.81
N ILE A 61 8.93 -8.90 16.68
CA ILE A 61 8.31 -9.55 15.51
C ILE A 61 6.83 -9.15 15.40
N ALA A 62 6.05 -9.25 16.48
CA ALA A 62 4.62 -8.95 16.46
C ALA A 62 4.35 -7.48 16.06
N PHE A 63 5.13 -6.54 16.62
CA PHE A 63 4.97 -5.11 16.33
C PHE A 63 5.33 -4.79 14.87
N ASN A 64 6.49 -5.27 14.38
CA ASN A 64 6.90 -4.98 13.00
C ASN A 64 5.98 -5.66 11.97
N LEU A 65 5.44 -6.84 12.27
CA LEU A 65 4.38 -7.45 11.45
C LEU A 65 3.11 -6.60 11.44
N ALA A 66 2.66 -6.10 12.60
CA ALA A 66 1.51 -5.21 12.67
C ALA A 66 1.75 -3.91 11.88
N LEU A 67 2.95 -3.33 11.97
CA LEU A 67 3.36 -2.15 11.21
C LEU A 67 3.27 -2.41 9.70
N LEU A 68 3.85 -3.51 9.22
CA LEU A 68 3.78 -3.91 7.81
C LEU A 68 2.34 -4.12 7.35
N LEU A 69 1.50 -4.76 8.16
CA LEU A 69 0.08 -4.95 7.86
C LEU A 69 -0.65 -3.61 7.73
N VAL A 70 -0.41 -2.67 8.64
CA VAL A 70 -1.02 -1.33 8.59
C VAL A 70 -0.58 -0.61 7.32
N ILE A 71 0.72 -0.56 7.03
CA ILE A 71 1.26 0.12 5.84
C ILE A 71 0.69 -0.50 4.56
N TYR A 72 0.74 -1.81 4.41
CA TYR A 72 0.21 -2.48 3.22
C TYR A 72 -1.30 -2.35 3.11
N SER A 73 -2.03 -2.26 4.24
CA SER A 73 -3.46 -1.98 4.23
C SER A 73 -3.78 -0.59 3.68
N VAL A 74 -2.95 0.43 3.97
CA VAL A 74 -3.11 1.78 3.44
C VAL A 74 -2.93 1.79 1.91
N PHE A 75 -1.90 1.12 1.39
CA PHE A 75 -1.70 0.98 -0.06
C PHE A 75 -2.85 0.22 -0.74
N TYR A 76 -3.30 -0.87 -0.11
CA TYR A 76 -4.47 -1.62 -0.57
C TYR A 76 -5.74 -0.76 -0.60
N GLN A 77 -5.99 0.04 0.45
CA GLN A 77 -7.14 0.96 0.51
C GLN A 77 -7.06 2.02 -0.58
N ASN A 78 -5.91 2.67 -0.76
CA ASN A 78 -5.67 3.66 -1.81
C ASN A 78 -5.93 3.07 -3.20
N GLY A 79 -5.44 1.86 -3.46
CA GLY A 79 -5.72 1.12 -4.69
C GLY A 79 -7.21 0.87 -4.88
N SER A 80 -7.90 0.42 -3.83
CA SER A 80 -9.32 0.08 -3.89
C SER A 80 -10.24 1.26 -4.16
N VAL A 81 -9.94 2.43 -3.56
CA VAL A 81 -10.66 3.67 -3.82
C VAL A 81 -10.44 4.09 -5.27
N LYS A 82 -9.20 4.02 -5.77
CA LYS A 82 -8.89 4.36 -7.17
C LYS A 82 -9.59 3.42 -8.15
N GLY A 83 -9.61 2.13 -7.87
CA GLY A 83 -10.34 1.14 -8.65
C GLY A 83 -11.84 1.44 -8.72
N ALA A 84 -12.45 1.81 -7.59
CA ALA A 84 -13.87 2.18 -7.54
C ALA A 84 -14.17 3.44 -8.37
N VAL A 85 -13.28 4.44 -8.36
CA VAL A 85 -13.39 5.64 -9.20
C VAL A 85 -13.33 5.28 -10.69
N ALA A 86 -12.39 4.42 -11.09
CA ALA A 86 -12.26 4.00 -12.49
C ALA A 86 -13.47 3.19 -12.99
N VAL A 87 -14.08 2.38 -12.11
CA VAL A 87 -15.34 1.67 -12.43
C VAL A 87 -16.49 2.66 -12.58
N ASN A 88 -16.59 3.65 -11.68
CA ASN A 88 -17.62 4.70 -11.79
C ASN A 88 -17.47 5.52 -13.08
N GLN A 89 -16.25 5.82 -13.52
CA GLN A 89 -16.00 6.44 -14.82
C GLN A 89 -16.48 5.55 -15.96
N GLY A 90 -16.20 4.24 -15.91
CA GLY A 90 -16.70 3.27 -16.89
C GLY A 90 -18.22 3.15 -16.94
N GLU A 91 -18.92 3.31 -15.80
CA GLU A 91 -20.38 3.39 -15.75
C GLU A 91 -20.91 4.67 -16.42
N ILE A 92 -20.29 5.82 -16.14
CA ILE A 92 -20.69 7.11 -16.72
C ILE A 92 -20.48 7.12 -18.23
N MET A 93 -19.36 6.59 -18.71
CA MET A 93 -19.10 6.52 -20.14
C MET A 93 -20.08 5.60 -20.84
N LEU A 94 -20.43 4.45 -20.24
CA LEU A 94 -21.44 3.55 -20.80
C LEU A 94 -22.80 4.25 -20.95
N GLN A 95 -23.21 5.02 -19.94
CA GLN A 95 -24.44 5.79 -20.00
C GLN A 95 -24.43 6.87 -21.09
N ARG A 96 -23.26 7.46 -21.38
CA ARG A 96 -23.11 8.44 -22.47
C ARG A 96 -23.23 7.79 -23.84
N GLU A 97 -22.61 6.62 -24.03
CA GLU A 97 -22.73 5.84 -25.27
C GLU A 97 -24.17 5.38 -25.50
N GLU A 98 -24.85 4.89 -24.45
CA GLU A 98 -26.28 4.52 -24.50
C GLU A 98 -27.21 5.72 -24.79
N ALA A 99 -26.82 6.93 -24.37
CA ALA A 99 -27.53 8.17 -24.67
C ALA A 99 -27.24 8.72 -26.09
N GLY A 100 -26.44 8.02 -26.90
CA GLY A 100 -26.11 8.42 -28.27
C GLY A 100 -25.01 9.50 -28.35
N HIS A 101 -24.28 9.77 -27.27
CA HIS A 101 -23.13 10.67 -27.30
C HIS A 101 -21.86 9.91 -27.68
N ASN A 102 -21.03 10.51 -28.55
CA ASN A 102 -19.72 9.97 -28.88
C ASN A 102 -18.78 10.04 -27.67
N VAL A 103 -18.18 8.92 -27.30
CA VAL A 103 -17.17 8.82 -26.25
C VAL A 103 -15.79 8.93 -26.87
N ASP A 104 -15.00 9.92 -26.45
CA ASP A 104 -13.62 10.07 -26.90
C ASP A 104 -12.81 8.80 -26.54
N PRO A 105 -12.01 8.23 -27.46
CA PRO A 105 -11.12 7.11 -27.15
C PRO A 105 -10.19 7.36 -25.94
N LYS A 106 -9.80 8.61 -25.66
CA LYS A 106 -9.01 8.96 -24.47
C LYS A 106 -9.79 8.76 -23.17
N ASP A 107 -11.06 9.15 -23.15
CA ASP A 107 -11.95 8.95 -22.00
C ASP A 107 -12.25 7.46 -21.80
N ARG A 108 -12.42 6.70 -22.89
CA ARG A 108 -12.54 5.23 -22.81
C ARG A 108 -11.28 4.60 -22.21
N ALA A 109 -10.09 5.05 -22.58
CA ALA A 109 -8.83 4.51 -22.04
C ALA A 109 -8.68 4.72 -20.52
N THR A 110 -9.28 5.77 -19.96
CA THR A 110 -9.23 6.04 -18.50
C THR A 110 -10.08 5.08 -17.67
N CYS A 111 -11.05 4.39 -18.26
CA CYS A 111 -11.93 3.44 -17.60
C CYS A 111 -11.18 2.26 -16.96
N TYR A 112 -11.88 1.50 -16.11
CA TYR A 112 -11.28 0.42 -15.32
C TYR A 112 -10.65 -0.68 -16.19
N HIS A 113 -9.43 -1.08 -15.82
CA HIS A 113 -8.75 -2.28 -16.31
C HIS A 113 -8.02 -2.96 -15.13
N PRO A 114 -8.17 -4.29 -14.90
CA PRO A 114 -7.67 -4.94 -13.69
C PRO A 114 -6.16 -4.79 -13.47
N LEU A 115 -5.37 -4.76 -14.54
CA LEU A 115 -3.91 -4.63 -14.47
C LEU A 115 -3.43 -3.18 -14.26
N LYS A 116 -4.30 -2.18 -14.44
CA LYS A 116 -3.91 -0.76 -14.39
C LYS A 116 -3.34 -0.38 -13.02
N GLY A 117 -3.94 -0.88 -11.95
CA GLY A 117 -3.43 -0.67 -10.59
C GLY A 117 -2.02 -1.24 -10.40
N LEU A 118 -1.75 -2.43 -10.95
CA LEU A 118 -0.42 -3.05 -10.87
C LEU A 118 0.62 -2.25 -11.66
N PHE A 119 0.29 -1.79 -12.86
CA PHE A 119 1.20 -0.96 -13.66
C PHE A 119 1.51 0.38 -12.98
N ILE A 120 0.52 1.04 -12.40
CA ILE A 120 0.73 2.28 -11.62
C ILE A 120 1.68 2.01 -10.45
N GLY A 121 1.44 0.93 -9.70
CA GLY A 121 2.30 0.55 -8.58
C GLY A 121 3.73 0.26 -9.02
N LEU A 122 3.91 -0.59 -10.03
CA LEU A 122 5.22 -0.99 -10.54
C LEU A 122 6.01 0.20 -11.10
N LEU A 123 5.37 1.05 -11.90
CA LEU A 123 5.99 2.25 -12.47
C LEU A 123 6.39 3.24 -11.37
N GLY A 124 5.56 3.37 -10.32
CA GLY A 124 5.89 4.18 -9.14
C GLY A 124 7.03 3.61 -8.29
N THR A 125 7.13 2.29 -8.16
CA THR A 125 8.24 1.63 -7.44
C THR A 125 9.54 1.55 -8.22
N LEU A 126 9.49 1.78 -9.54
CA LEU A 126 10.59 1.49 -10.47
C LEU A 126 11.93 2.12 -10.04
N PRO A 127 12.01 3.40 -9.64
CA PRO A 127 13.28 4.00 -9.22
C PRO A 127 13.91 3.28 -8.04
N LEU A 128 13.09 2.89 -7.04
CA LEU A 128 13.56 2.17 -5.85
C LEU A 128 13.91 0.71 -6.16
N LEU A 129 13.19 0.08 -7.11
CA LEU A 129 13.49 -1.28 -7.55
C LEU A 129 14.83 -1.37 -8.27
N ILE A 130 15.18 -0.38 -9.10
CA ILE A 130 16.51 -0.33 -9.74
C ILE A 130 17.61 -0.30 -8.66
N CYS A 131 17.46 0.55 -7.65
CA CYS A 131 18.38 0.62 -6.52
C CYS A 131 18.53 -0.73 -5.80
N ALA A 132 17.41 -1.41 -5.55
CA ALA A 132 17.37 -2.71 -4.89
C ALA A 132 18.03 -3.82 -5.70
N VAL A 133 17.85 -3.81 -7.03
CA VAL A 133 18.46 -4.80 -7.93
C VAL A 133 19.97 -4.67 -7.91
N VAL A 134 20.50 -3.45 -8.05
CA VAL A 134 21.95 -3.20 -8.00
C VAL A 134 22.55 -3.71 -6.69
N LEU A 135 21.92 -3.37 -5.56
CA LEU A 135 22.38 -3.82 -4.25
C LEU A 135 22.21 -5.31 -4.01
N GLY A 136 21.13 -5.92 -4.50
CA GLY A 136 20.89 -7.35 -4.36
C GLY A 136 21.98 -8.20 -5.03
N PHE A 137 22.53 -7.73 -6.16
CA PHE A 137 23.67 -8.36 -6.82
C PHE A 137 25.00 -8.11 -6.11
N MET A 138 25.17 -6.94 -5.49
CA MET A 138 26.36 -6.58 -4.72
C MET A 138 26.34 -7.10 -3.27
N ALA A 139 25.21 -7.66 -2.82
CA ALA A 139 25.02 -8.07 -1.43
C ALA A 139 25.97 -9.21 -1.03
N GLN A 140 26.92 -8.86 -0.17
CA GLN A 140 27.86 -9.76 0.48
C GLN A 140 27.54 -9.91 1.97
N LEU A 141 28.02 -10.99 2.58
CA LEU A 141 27.83 -11.20 4.01
C LEU A 141 28.50 -10.06 4.77
N GLN A 142 27.74 -9.37 5.61
CA GLN A 142 28.28 -8.23 6.35
C GLN A 142 29.13 -8.71 7.51
N TYR A 143 30.40 -8.33 7.47
CA TYR A 143 31.32 -8.44 8.58
C TYR A 143 31.31 -7.12 9.33
N THR A 144 31.06 -7.17 10.64
CA THR A 144 31.24 -6.02 11.51
C THR A 144 32.74 -5.73 11.56
N GLY A 145 33.19 -4.75 10.78
CA GLY A 145 34.53 -4.19 10.93
C GLY A 145 34.67 -3.52 12.30
N LEU A 146 35.91 -3.32 12.72
CA LEU A 146 36.22 -2.49 13.88
C LEU A 146 35.70 -1.07 13.60
N GLY A 147 34.71 -0.62 14.37
CA GLY A 147 34.10 0.70 14.17
C GLY A 147 35.05 1.84 14.56
N ASN A 148 34.79 3.06 14.07
CA ASN A 148 35.66 4.20 14.30
C ASN A 148 36.00 4.39 15.78
N LEU A 149 37.27 4.71 16.02
CA LEU A 149 37.81 4.87 17.35
C LEU A 149 37.09 6.02 18.08
N PRO A 150 36.55 5.80 19.30
CA PRO A 150 35.94 6.88 20.07
C PRO A 150 36.90 8.05 20.23
N SER A 151 36.40 9.29 20.17
CA SER A 151 37.24 10.50 20.17
C SER A 151 38.17 10.63 21.39
N TRP A 152 37.80 10.01 22.52
CA TRP A 152 38.64 9.95 23.71
C TRP A 152 39.80 8.94 23.59
N ILE A 153 39.62 7.82 22.85
CA ILE A 153 40.70 6.86 22.51
C ILE A 153 41.52 7.36 21.31
N ALA A 154 40.94 8.15 20.41
CA ALA A 154 41.66 8.75 19.28
C ALA A 154 42.87 9.60 19.74
N SER A 155 42.81 10.17 20.95
CA SER A 155 43.95 10.87 21.55
C SER A 155 45.16 9.95 21.84
N LEU A 156 44.91 8.68 22.14
CA LEU A 156 45.92 7.65 22.43
C LEU A 156 46.63 7.14 21.17
N GLN A 157 46.09 7.39 19.97
CA GLN A 157 46.78 7.07 18.70
C GLN A 157 48.12 7.81 18.56
N ARG A 158 48.26 8.98 19.20
CA ARG A 158 49.52 9.74 19.20
C ARG A 158 50.59 9.13 20.11
N GLN A 159 50.24 8.16 20.95
CA GLN A 159 51.21 7.49 21.81
C GLN A 159 51.91 6.37 21.03
N PRO A 160 53.25 6.31 21.05
CA PRO A 160 54.03 5.39 20.22
C PRO A 160 53.76 3.90 20.52
N GLU A 161 53.36 3.57 21.75
CA GLU A 161 53.07 2.18 22.15
C GLU A 161 51.66 1.71 21.77
N MET A 162 50.71 2.64 21.68
CA MET A 162 49.28 2.36 21.46
C MET A 162 48.88 2.64 20.01
N GLY A 163 49.59 3.54 19.33
CA GLY A 163 49.28 4.02 17.98
C GLY A 163 49.27 2.92 16.93
N ALA A 164 50.18 1.95 16.98
CA ALA A 164 50.20 0.85 16.02
C ALA A 164 48.98 -0.08 16.13
N ALA A 165 48.49 -0.33 17.35
CA ALA A 165 47.29 -1.13 17.58
C ALA A 165 46.00 -0.35 17.22
N LEU A 166 46.01 0.96 17.41
CA LEU A 166 44.87 1.85 17.18
C LEU A 166 44.80 2.35 15.72
N ALA A 167 45.88 2.22 14.94
CA ALA A 167 45.91 2.48 13.50
C ALA A 167 45.01 1.52 12.70
N ILE A 168 44.71 0.33 13.26
CA ILE A 168 43.76 -0.64 12.68
C ILE A 168 42.34 -0.06 12.58
N TYR A 169 42.04 0.99 13.37
CA TYR A 169 40.74 1.66 13.41
C TYR A 169 40.69 2.96 12.58
N ASP A 170 41.77 3.33 11.88
CA ASP A 170 41.86 4.57 11.10
C ASP A 170 41.25 4.44 9.69
N ASP A 171 40.53 3.35 9.43
CA ASP A 171 39.76 3.18 8.20
C ASP A 171 38.48 4.04 8.30
N ALA A 172 38.66 5.35 8.24
CA ALA A 172 37.60 6.31 8.04
C ALA A 172 37.06 6.15 6.61
N ALA A 173 36.31 5.07 6.38
CA ALA A 173 35.66 4.80 5.12
C ALA A 173 34.78 6.00 4.76
N ALA A 174 35.14 6.72 3.70
CA ALA A 174 34.32 7.77 3.15
C ALA A 174 32.95 7.18 2.75
N LEU A 175 31.87 7.91 3.02
CA LEU A 175 30.53 7.56 2.56
C LEU A 175 30.53 7.38 1.04
N ASN A 176 30.52 6.13 0.58
CA ASN A 176 30.48 5.83 -0.83
C ASN A 176 29.04 5.91 -1.35
N THR A 177 28.88 6.05 -2.67
CA THR A 177 27.55 6.03 -3.31
C THR A 177 26.79 4.74 -2.99
N GLU A 178 27.51 3.63 -2.84
CA GLU A 178 26.96 2.35 -2.40
C GLU A 178 26.33 2.43 -1.00
N ASP A 179 27.00 3.10 -0.05
CA ASP A 179 26.51 3.24 1.32
C ASP A 179 25.21 4.03 1.38
N VAL A 180 25.11 5.10 0.58
CA VAL A 180 23.89 5.90 0.46
C VAL A 180 22.75 5.07 -0.13
N LEU A 181 23.02 4.30 -1.19
CA LEU A 181 22.02 3.43 -1.80
C LEU A 181 21.53 2.37 -0.81
N ARG A 182 22.47 1.74 -0.10
CA ARG A 182 22.20 0.72 0.91
C ARG A 182 21.39 1.28 2.05
N MET A 183 21.67 2.51 2.48
CA MET A 183 20.89 3.23 3.49
C MET A 183 19.44 3.42 3.03
N ILE A 184 19.20 3.88 1.80
CA ILE A 184 17.84 4.08 1.25
C ILE A 184 17.06 2.75 1.24
N VAL A 185 17.67 1.69 0.71
CA VAL A 185 17.01 0.37 0.66
C VAL A 185 16.76 -0.16 2.06
N ARG A 186 17.73 -0.07 2.98
CA ARG A 186 17.56 -0.47 4.38
C ARG A 186 16.46 0.27 5.10
N MET A 187 16.37 1.58 4.89
CA MET A 187 15.31 2.42 5.45
C MET A 187 13.93 1.94 4.99
N TYR A 188 13.82 1.49 3.75
CA TYR A 188 12.60 0.90 3.23
C TYR A 188 12.28 -0.46 3.85
N ILE A 189 13.26 -1.37 3.91
CA ILE A 189 13.06 -2.74 4.42
C ILE A 189 13.20 -2.85 5.94
N MET A 190 13.35 -1.75 6.67
CA MET A 190 13.68 -1.74 8.10
C MET A 190 12.76 -2.60 8.98
N PRO A 191 11.42 -2.60 8.79
CA PRO A 191 10.56 -3.49 9.56
C PRO A 191 10.86 -4.97 9.33
N TRP A 192 11.31 -5.35 8.13
CA TRP A 192 11.75 -6.71 7.83
C TRP A 192 13.10 -7.03 8.47
N VAL A 193 14.02 -6.05 8.50
CA VAL A 193 15.31 -6.18 9.19
C VAL A 193 15.07 -6.46 10.68
N ASN A 194 14.14 -5.74 11.30
CA ASN A 194 13.78 -5.93 12.70
C ASN A 194 13.16 -7.32 12.96
N ILE A 195 12.39 -7.88 12.02
CA ILE A 195 11.80 -9.23 12.14
C ILE A 195 12.88 -10.32 12.04
N VAL A 196 13.83 -10.15 11.12
CA VAL A 196 14.94 -11.10 10.91
C VAL A 196 15.94 -11.08 12.05
N ASP A 197 15.96 -10.00 12.83
CA ASP A 197 16.92 -9.66 13.87
C ASP A 197 18.32 -9.30 13.31
N THR A 198 18.95 -8.30 13.92
CA THR A 198 20.26 -7.81 13.49
C THR A 198 21.38 -8.80 13.82
N GLY A 199 21.15 -9.73 14.75
CA GLY A 199 22.06 -10.82 15.08
C GLY A 199 22.14 -11.92 14.02
N ASN A 200 21.12 -12.06 13.16
CA ASN A 200 21.06 -13.14 12.17
C ASN A 200 21.66 -12.72 10.81
N ARG A 201 22.99 -12.82 10.71
CA ARG A 201 23.76 -12.41 9.51
C ARG A 201 23.32 -13.11 8.22
N VAL A 202 22.98 -14.39 8.30
CA VAL A 202 22.51 -15.18 7.15
C VAL A 202 21.13 -14.71 6.72
N GLY A 203 20.23 -14.47 7.68
CA GLY A 203 18.92 -13.92 7.42
C GLY A 203 18.98 -12.53 6.78
N LEU A 204 19.86 -11.66 7.25
CA LEU A 204 20.06 -10.33 6.68
C LEU A 204 20.59 -10.39 5.24
N LEU A 205 21.52 -11.30 4.94
CA LEU A 205 22.01 -11.51 3.57
C LEU A 205 20.88 -11.92 2.64
N TRP A 206 20.04 -12.87 3.06
CA TRP A 206 18.88 -13.29 2.29
C TRP A 206 17.88 -12.15 2.11
N LEU A 207 17.64 -11.36 3.16
CA LEU A 207 16.75 -10.21 3.07
C LEU A 207 17.27 -9.14 2.10
N GLU A 208 18.58 -8.87 2.08
CA GLU A 208 19.20 -7.92 1.14
C GLU A 208 19.12 -8.43 -0.30
N ARG A 209 19.29 -9.74 -0.53
CA ARG A 209 19.09 -10.37 -1.85
C ARG A 209 17.63 -10.38 -2.30
N LEU A 210 16.70 -10.56 -1.36
CA LEU A 210 15.25 -10.55 -1.60
C LEU A 210 14.63 -9.15 -1.54
N SER A 211 15.44 -8.10 -1.32
CA SER A 211 14.98 -6.72 -1.18
C SER A 211 14.12 -6.28 -2.36
N VAL A 212 14.45 -6.70 -3.58
CA VAL A 212 13.67 -6.43 -4.80
C VAL A 212 12.22 -6.91 -4.67
N LEU A 213 12.02 -8.13 -4.16
CA LEU A 213 10.68 -8.71 -3.98
C LEU A 213 9.92 -8.00 -2.85
N VAL A 214 10.60 -7.73 -1.75
CA VAL A 214 10.02 -7.04 -0.59
C VAL A 214 9.59 -5.61 -0.96
N MET A 215 10.38 -4.93 -1.79
CA MET A 215 10.10 -3.57 -2.28
C MET A 215 8.96 -3.52 -3.31
N ALA A 216 8.67 -4.64 -3.96
CA ALA A 216 7.50 -4.75 -4.84
C ALA A 216 6.18 -4.94 -4.07
N LEU A 217 6.21 -5.30 -2.78
CA LEU A 217 5.00 -5.64 -2.02
C LEU A 217 3.96 -4.51 -1.96
N PRO A 218 4.32 -3.22 -1.78
CA PRO A 218 3.34 -2.13 -1.87
C PRO A 218 2.70 -1.98 -3.25
N ALA A 219 3.43 -2.24 -4.34
CA ALA A 219 2.86 -2.22 -5.68
C ALA A 219 1.85 -3.35 -5.87
N VAL A 220 2.17 -4.54 -5.36
CA VAL A 220 1.26 -5.69 -5.38
C VAL A 220 0.02 -5.43 -4.53
N SER A 221 0.18 -4.90 -3.30
CA SER A 221 -0.95 -4.60 -2.41
C SER A 221 -1.87 -3.53 -3.00
N TYR A 222 -1.31 -2.50 -3.63
CA TYR A 222 -2.07 -1.49 -4.38
C TYR A 222 -2.80 -2.09 -5.58
N GLY A 223 -2.15 -2.93 -6.37
CA GLY A 223 -2.76 -3.63 -7.51
C GLY A 223 -3.92 -4.54 -7.09
N LEU A 224 -3.73 -5.35 -6.04
CA LEU A 224 -4.78 -6.18 -5.46
C LEU A 224 -5.94 -5.33 -4.94
N GLY A 225 -5.64 -4.23 -4.25
CA GLY A 225 -6.62 -3.24 -3.82
C GLY A 225 -7.45 -2.71 -4.99
N TYR A 226 -6.78 -2.32 -6.07
CA TYR A 226 -7.42 -1.79 -7.28
C TYR A 226 -8.46 -2.74 -7.86
N THR A 227 -8.15 -4.04 -7.96
CA THR A 227 -9.12 -5.04 -8.46
C THR A 227 -10.38 -5.14 -7.61
N ARG A 228 -10.28 -4.84 -6.32
CA ARG A 228 -11.39 -4.88 -5.36
C ARG A 228 -12.33 -3.68 -5.48
N GLY A 229 -11.93 -2.64 -6.23
CA GLY A 229 -12.77 -1.49 -6.54
C GLY A 229 -14.12 -1.84 -7.17
N VAL A 230 -14.17 -2.90 -8.01
CA VAL A 230 -15.42 -3.43 -8.59
C VAL A 230 -16.39 -3.91 -7.50
N GLY A 231 -15.84 -4.60 -6.48
CA GLY A 231 -16.62 -5.08 -5.34
C GLY A 231 -17.15 -3.94 -4.48
N ILE A 232 -16.34 -2.90 -4.23
CA ILE A 232 -16.76 -1.68 -3.52
C ILE A 232 -17.92 -1.03 -4.26
N ARG A 233 -17.80 -0.86 -5.58
CA ARG A 233 -18.86 -0.23 -6.38
C ARG A 233 -20.15 -1.03 -6.39
N THR A 234 -20.04 -2.36 -6.49
CA THR A 234 -21.19 -3.28 -6.38
C THR A 234 -21.90 -3.15 -5.02
N ARG A 235 -21.15 -3.03 -3.92
CA ARG A 235 -21.72 -2.79 -2.58
C ARG A 235 -22.48 -1.47 -2.52
N VAL A 236 -21.89 -0.38 -3.03
CA VAL A 236 -22.56 0.93 -3.09
C VAL A 236 -23.89 0.85 -3.84
N HIS A 237 -23.94 0.20 -5.01
CA HIS A 237 -25.20 0.02 -5.74
C HIS A 237 -26.21 -0.84 -4.99
N THR A 238 -25.72 -1.88 -4.32
CA THR A 238 -26.56 -2.74 -3.48
C THR A 238 -27.18 -1.92 -2.35
N ASP A 239 -26.38 -1.13 -1.62
CA ASP A 239 -26.83 -0.26 -0.52
C ASP A 239 -27.86 0.77 -0.99
N ILE A 240 -27.64 1.38 -2.16
CA ILE A 240 -28.61 2.29 -2.79
C ILE A 240 -29.93 1.56 -3.08
N ALA A 241 -29.88 0.36 -3.65
CA ALA A 241 -31.07 -0.43 -3.94
C ALA A 241 -31.81 -0.86 -2.66
N MET A 242 -31.07 -1.24 -1.61
CA MET A 242 -31.64 -1.53 -0.28
C MET A 242 -32.33 -0.30 0.30
N GLY A 243 -31.69 0.87 0.19
CA GLY A 243 -32.22 2.16 0.63
C GLY A 243 -33.53 2.52 -0.09
N LYS A 244 -33.56 2.43 -1.42
CA LYS A 244 -34.77 2.65 -2.24
C LYS A 244 -35.89 1.71 -1.85
N ARG A 245 -35.61 0.41 -1.68
CA ARG A 245 -36.61 -0.58 -1.25
C ARG A 245 -37.16 -0.28 0.15
N LYS A 246 -36.30 0.14 1.09
CA LYS A 246 -36.73 0.52 2.45
C LYS A 246 -37.62 1.76 2.43
N ARG A 247 -37.29 2.76 1.61
CA ARG A 247 -38.12 3.96 1.39
C ARG A 247 -39.48 3.61 0.78
N ALA A 248 -39.50 2.88 -0.33
CA ALA A 248 -40.73 2.42 -0.98
C ALA A 248 -41.63 1.59 -0.03
N ARG A 249 -41.04 0.75 0.84
CA ARG A 249 -41.82 0.00 1.84
C ARG A 249 -42.42 0.91 2.91
N LYS A 250 -41.72 1.98 3.32
CA LYS A 250 -42.26 2.97 4.27
C LYS A 250 -43.40 3.77 3.62
N GLU A 251 -43.20 4.24 2.39
CA GLU A 251 -44.23 4.97 1.63
C GLU A 251 -45.49 4.13 1.42
N ARG A 252 -45.35 2.86 0.99
CA ARG A 252 -46.50 1.94 0.86
C ARG A 252 -47.23 1.71 2.17
N LYS A 253 -46.52 1.67 3.32
CA LYS A 253 -47.16 1.56 4.64
C LYS A 253 -47.90 2.84 5.02
N GLN A 254 -47.32 4.01 4.77
CA GLN A 254 -47.95 5.30 5.03
C GLN A 254 -49.19 5.51 4.14
N GLN A 255 -49.10 5.16 2.86
CA GLN A 255 -50.25 5.18 1.95
C GLN A 255 -51.36 4.25 2.44
N ARG A 256 -51.05 3.01 2.81
CA ARG A 256 -52.04 2.09 3.39
C ARG A 256 -52.67 2.59 4.69
N ALA A 257 -51.89 3.24 5.56
CA ALA A 257 -52.39 3.83 6.79
C ALA A 257 -53.27 5.08 6.55
N ARG A 258 -53.00 5.84 5.48
CA ARG A 258 -53.86 6.96 5.06
C ARG A 258 -55.16 6.46 4.44
N VAL A 259 -55.09 5.42 3.61
CA VAL A 259 -56.28 4.78 3.01
C VAL A 259 -57.14 4.09 4.06
N SER A 260 -56.56 3.46 5.10
CA SER A 260 -57.35 2.83 6.17
C SER A 260 -57.95 3.83 7.17
N LYS A 261 -57.54 5.10 7.14
CA LYS A 261 -58.14 6.21 7.90
C LYS A 261 -59.07 7.04 6.99
N GLY A 262 -59.81 6.36 6.10
CA GLY A 262 -60.74 6.98 5.16
C GLY A 262 -61.84 7.84 5.83
N PRO A 263 -62.60 8.62 5.04
CA PRO A 263 -63.23 9.91 5.39
C PRO A 263 -64.47 9.85 6.31
N GLU A 264 -64.62 8.85 7.17
CA GLU A 264 -65.79 8.70 8.07
C GLU A 264 -65.62 9.40 9.43
N GLN A 265 -64.58 10.20 9.64
CA GLN A 265 -64.39 10.98 10.89
C GLN A 265 -64.63 12.49 10.74
N LEU A 266 -65.31 12.90 9.66
CA LEU A 266 -65.65 14.32 9.39
C LEU A 266 -67.14 14.59 9.25
N ASN A 267 -68.02 13.63 9.58
CA ASN A 267 -69.45 13.87 9.74
C ASN A 267 -69.85 13.81 11.22
#